data_AF-U2HY21-F1
#
_entry.id   AF-U2HY21-F1
#
_cell.length_a   1.000
_cell.length_b   1.000
_cell.length_c   1.000
_cell.angle_alpha   90.00
_cell.angle_beta   90.00
_cell.angle_gamma   90.00
#
_symmetry.space_group_name_H-M   'P 1'
#
loop_
_entity.id
_entity.type
_entity.pdbx_description
1 polymer ?
#
loop_
_entity_poly.entity_id
_entity_poly.type
_entity_poly.pdbx_seq_one_letter_code
_entity_poly.pdbx_strand_id
1 'polypeptide(L)'
;MKKVILFLTFMVLGAVIVSASSEPDENFCDGLAAGMYADPDDCGAYYVCVPLNDGSLRTLYSICPGGLIYNPVDQLCDFKASVPPPCGTKEEEK
;
A
#
# COMPACT_ATOMS: atom_id res chain seq x y z
N MET A 1 -9.73 6.82 -22.28
CA MET A 1 -9.07 6.63 -23.59
C MET A 1 -7.55 6.62 -23.41
N LYS A 2 -6.98 5.49 -23.02
CA LYS A 2 -5.59 5.12 -23.34
C LYS A 2 -5.74 3.76 -24.03
N LYS A 3 -5.71 3.80 -25.35
CA LYS A 3 -5.83 2.63 -26.21
C LYS A 3 -4.55 1.82 -26.02
N VAL A 4 -4.63 0.66 -25.38
CA VAL A 4 -3.59 -0.36 -25.46
C VAL A 4 -4.25 -1.66 -25.88
N ILE A 5 -4.33 -1.79 -27.19
CA ILE A 5 -4.02 -2.98 -27.97
C ILE A 5 -4.85 -4.25 -27.66
N LEU A 6 -5.94 -4.33 -28.41
CA LEU A 6 -6.42 -5.50 -29.13
C LEU A 6 -5.31 -6.54 -29.47
N PHE A 7 -5.06 -7.52 -28.61
CA PHE A 7 -4.55 -8.84 -29.01
C PHE A 7 -5.13 -9.93 -28.10
N LEU A 8 -6.15 -10.59 -28.65
CA LEU A 8 -6.53 -12.00 -28.51
C LEU A 8 -5.60 -12.87 -27.64
N THR A 9 -6.16 -13.66 -26.73
CA THR A 9 -6.03 -15.13 -26.78
C THR A 9 -6.84 -15.79 -25.67
N PHE A 10 -7.93 -16.44 -26.09
CA PHE A 10 -8.18 -17.78 -25.60
C PHE A 10 -6.90 -18.61 -25.86
N MET A 11 -6.39 -19.26 -24.82
CA MET A 11 -5.43 -20.37 -24.86
C MET A 11 -4.05 -20.12 -25.50
N VAL A 12 -3.06 -19.80 -24.66
CA VAL A 12 -1.74 -20.44 -24.81
C VAL A 12 -1.42 -21.17 -23.51
N LEU A 13 -1.15 -22.46 -23.62
CA LEU A 13 -0.73 -23.36 -22.55
C LEU A 13 0.43 -22.71 -21.76
N GLY A 14 0.21 -22.39 -20.47
CA GLY A 14 1.31 -22.29 -19.50
C GLY A 14 2.02 -20.95 -19.28
N ALA A 15 1.48 -19.79 -19.69
CA ALA A 15 1.97 -18.50 -19.18
C ALA A 15 0.85 -17.46 -19.21
N VAL A 16 -0.06 -17.52 -18.23
CA VAL A 16 -0.84 -16.35 -17.86
C VAL A 16 0.18 -15.37 -17.29
N ILE A 17 0.55 -14.34 -18.07
CA ILE A 17 1.29 -13.21 -17.52
C ILE A 17 0.34 -12.48 -16.56
N VAL A 18 0.24 -12.99 -15.32
CA VAL A 18 -0.31 -12.23 -14.20
C VAL A 18 0.68 -11.09 -14.00
N SER A 19 0.42 -9.97 -14.66
CA SER A 19 1.12 -8.72 -14.40
C SER A 19 0.69 -8.29 -13.01
N ALA A 20 1.50 -8.62 -11.99
CA ALA A 20 1.41 -8.01 -10.68
C ALA A 20 1.72 -6.52 -10.88
N SER A 21 0.67 -5.70 -11.00
CA SER A 21 0.81 -4.25 -11.06
C SER A 21 1.14 -3.78 -9.65
N SER A 22 2.37 -3.33 -9.42
CA SER A 22 2.81 -2.69 -8.17
C SER A 22 2.27 -1.26 -8.04
N GLU A 23 1.01 -1.05 -8.44
CA GLU A 23 0.35 0.26 -8.36
C GLU A 23 -0.45 0.34 -7.04
N PRO A 24 -0.49 1.50 -6.39
CA PRO A 24 -1.29 1.67 -5.17
C PRO A 24 -2.77 1.41 -5.43
N ASP A 25 -3.43 0.69 -4.53
CA ASP A 25 -4.87 0.42 -4.64
C ASP A 25 -5.69 1.66 -4.28
N GLU A 26 -6.37 2.25 -5.26
CA GLU A 26 -7.23 3.43 -5.05
C GLU A 26 -8.43 3.15 -4.12
N ASN A 27 -8.82 1.89 -3.94
CA ASN A 27 -9.95 1.49 -3.09
C ASN A 27 -9.50 0.90 -1.75
N PHE A 28 -8.22 1.02 -1.39
CA PHE A 28 -7.68 0.47 -0.14
C PHE A 28 -8.51 0.83 1.10
N CYS A 29 -9.06 2.04 1.15
CA CYS A 29 -9.81 2.54 2.30
C CYS A 29 -11.26 2.02 2.40
N ASP A 30 -11.73 1.19 1.48
CA ASP A 30 -13.08 0.63 1.52
C ASP A 30 -13.30 -0.24 2.76
N GLY A 31 -14.26 0.15 3.60
CA GLY A 31 -14.58 -0.55 4.85
C GLY A 31 -13.61 -0.30 6.00
N LEU A 32 -12.61 0.57 5.82
CA LEU A 32 -11.72 1.03 6.89
C LEU A 32 -12.27 2.28 7.59
N ALA A 33 -11.65 2.66 8.69
CA ALA A 33 -11.85 3.95 9.32
C ALA A 33 -10.90 5.00 8.71
N ALA A 34 -11.16 6.28 9.00
CA ALA A 34 -10.18 7.32 8.69
C ALA A 34 -8.89 7.09 9.51
N GLY A 35 -7.73 7.21 8.88
CA GLY A 35 -6.45 6.92 9.53
C GLY A 35 -5.31 6.70 8.54
N MET A 36 -4.15 6.31 9.06
CA MET A 36 -3.01 5.89 8.26
C MET A 36 -2.74 4.39 8.46
N TYR A 37 -2.41 3.71 7.38
CA TYR A 37 -2.30 2.26 7.32
C TYR A 37 -1.05 1.87 6.54
N ALA A 38 -0.27 0.92 7.06
CA ALA A 38 0.89 0.41 6.35
C ALA A 38 0.48 -0.19 5.00
N ASP A 39 1.28 0.02 3.96
CA ASP A 39 1.14 -0.77 2.75
C ASP A 39 1.60 -2.22 3.05
N PRO A 40 0.78 -3.25 2.73
CA PRO A 40 1.11 -4.65 3.02
C PRO A 40 2.25 -5.21 2.16
N ASP A 41 2.53 -4.60 1.01
CA ASP A 41 3.50 -5.03 0.00
C ASP A 41 4.74 -4.13 -0.05
N ASP A 42 4.67 -2.90 0.47
CA ASP A 42 5.79 -1.94 0.54
C ASP A 42 5.95 -1.30 1.94
N CYS A 43 6.91 -1.81 2.72
CA CYS A 43 7.26 -1.25 4.03
C CYS A 43 7.70 0.24 3.99
N GLY A 44 8.16 0.74 2.84
CA GLY A 44 8.54 2.13 2.64
C GLY A 44 7.35 3.05 2.38
N ALA A 45 6.12 2.55 2.42
CA ALA A 45 4.94 3.32 2.08
C ALA A 45 3.73 3.01 2.98
N TYR A 46 2.73 3.88 2.87
CA TYR A 46 1.50 3.79 3.64
C TYR A 46 0.35 4.48 2.91
N TYR A 47 -0.86 4.04 3.24
CA TYR A 47 -2.12 4.65 2.82
C TYR A 47 -2.61 5.64 3.86
N VAL A 48 -3.24 6.71 3.40
CA VAL A 48 -3.99 7.66 4.24
C VAL A 48 -5.44 7.66 3.78
N CYS A 49 -6.33 7.29 4.69
CA CYS A 49 -7.77 7.28 4.49
C CYS A 49 -8.37 8.57 5.05
N VAL A 50 -8.75 9.49 4.15
CA VAL A 50 -9.25 10.83 4.49
C VAL A 50 -10.77 10.89 4.32
N PRO A 51 -11.54 11.33 5.32
CA PRO A 51 -12.99 11.46 5.19
C PRO A 51 -13.38 12.56 4.19
N LEU A 52 -14.37 12.25 3.37
CA LEU A 52 -15.03 13.18 2.45
C LEU A 52 -16.38 13.63 3.02
N ASN A 53 -16.93 14.71 2.46
CA ASN A 53 -18.17 15.33 2.93
C ASN A 53 -19.41 14.42 2.76
N ASP A 54 -19.35 13.44 1.87
CA ASP A 54 -20.42 12.48 1.60
C ASP A 54 -20.37 11.24 2.52
N GLY A 55 -19.42 11.20 3.46
CA GLY A 55 -19.22 10.08 4.38
C GLY A 55 -18.35 8.95 3.83
N SER A 56 -17.89 9.05 2.57
CA SER A 56 -16.90 8.11 2.02
C SER A 56 -15.47 8.47 2.44
N LEU A 57 -14.52 7.56 2.19
CA LEU A 57 -13.10 7.79 2.41
C LEU A 57 -12.37 7.92 1.07
N ARG A 58 -11.46 8.87 0.97
CA ARG A 58 -10.48 8.97 -0.11
C ARG A 58 -9.20 8.27 0.29
N THR A 59 -8.73 7.37 -0.57
CA THR A 59 -7.40 6.76 -0.47
C THR A 59 -6.33 7.70 -1.02
N LEU A 60 -5.28 7.93 -0.24
CA LEU A 60 -4.04 8.56 -0.69
C LEU A 60 -2.87 7.61 -0.40
N TYR A 61 -1.91 7.54 -1.31
CA TYR A 61 -0.69 6.76 -1.14
C TYR A 61 0.50 7.67 -0.89
N SER A 62 1.32 7.34 0.10
CA SER A 62 2.49 8.12 0.50
C SER A 62 3.72 7.24 0.69
N ILE A 63 4.84 7.69 0.14
CA ILE A 63 6.14 7.03 0.27
C ILE A 63 6.94 7.75 1.36
N CYS A 64 7.52 6.99 2.29
CA CYS A 64 8.38 7.51 3.32
C CYS A 64 9.67 8.10 2.72
N PRO A 65 10.11 9.28 3.17
CA PRO A 65 11.31 9.91 2.63
C PRO A 65 12.56 9.13 3.04
N GLY A 66 13.61 9.21 2.22
CA GLY A 66 14.95 8.74 2.59
C GLY A 66 15.09 7.24 2.83
N GLY A 67 14.15 6.42 2.34
CA GLY A 67 14.16 4.96 2.59
C GLY A 67 13.77 4.59 4.02
N LEU A 68 13.13 5.50 4.76
CA LEU A 68 12.50 5.20 6.03
C LEU A 68 11.31 4.24 5.82
N ILE A 69 10.89 3.60 6.91
CA ILE A 69 9.81 2.61 6.94
C ILE A 69 8.64 3.20 7.71
N TYR A 70 7.43 2.95 7.24
CA TYR A 70 6.25 3.38 7.98
C TYR A 70 6.10 2.58 9.28
N ASN A 71 6.04 3.29 10.41
CA ASN A 71 5.80 2.73 11.73
C ASN A 71 4.30 2.85 12.05
N PRO A 72 3.52 1.74 12.05
CA PRO A 72 2.09 1.81 12.34
C PRO A 72 1.78 2.09 13.82
N VAL A 73 2.74 1.89 14.72
CA VAL A 73 2.55 2.18 16.16
C VAL A 73 2.65 3.68 16.42
N ASP A 74 3.70 4.30 15.89
CA ASP A 74 3.97 5.73 16.09
C ASP A 74 3.35 6.62 14.99
N GLN A 75 2.74 6.00 13.97
CA GLN A 75 2.04 6.65 12.85
C GLN A 75 2.94 7.64 12.07
N LEU A 76 4.21 7.28 11.89
CA LEU A 76 5.22 8.11 11.20
C LEU A 76 6.26 7.26 10.48
N CYS A 77 7.02 7.87 9.57
CA CYS A 77 8.17 7.22 8.93
C CYS A 77 9.37 7.23 9.88
N ASP A 78 9.90 6.04 10.19
CA ASP A 78 10.99 5.84 11.14
C ASP A 78 12.09 4.92 10.57
N PHE A 79 13.19 4.81 11.29
CA PHE A 79 14.24 3.85 10.99
C PHE A 79 13.77 2.43 11.22
N LYS A 80 14.23 1.48 10.40
CA LYS A 80 13.90 0.05 10.52
C LYS A 80 14.05 -0.51 11.94
N ALA A 81 15.05 -0.04 12.69
CA ALA A 81 15.32 -0.46 14.07
C ALA A 81 14.26 0.01 15.09
N SER A 82 13.48 1.03 14.74
CA SER A 82 12.40 1.59 15.56
C SER A 82 11.02 1.03 15.20
N VAL A 83 10.90 0.32 14.07
CA VAL A 83 9.63 -0.25 13.60
C VAL A 83 9.52 -1.71 14.08
N PRO A 84 8.36 -2.17 14.59
CA PRO A 84 8.17 -3.58 14.91
C PRO A 84 8.15 -4.47 13.65
N PRO A 85 8.37 -5.80 13.80
CA PRO A 85 8.08 -6.75 12.73
C PRO A 85 6.62 -6.62 12.23
N PRO A 86 6.33 -6.92 10.96
CA PRO A 86 7.20 -7.59 9.98
C PRO A 86 8.17 -6.66 9.23
N CYS A 87 7.93 -5.34 9.22
CA CYS A 87 8.73 -4.42 8.40
C CYS A 87 10.03 -3.97 9.09
N GLY A 88 10.04 -3.90 10.42
CA GLY A 88 11.21 -3.49 11.19
C GLY A 88 11.81 -4.57 12.08
N THR A 89 12.73 -4.15 12.93
CA THR A 89 13.52 -5.02 13.82
C THR A 89 13.44 -4.60 15.28
N LYS A 90 12.53 -3.68 15.64
CA LYS A 90 12.31 -3.31 17.03
C LYS A 90 11.76 -4.52 17.76
N GLU A 91 12.51 -5.02 18.72
CA GLU A 91 12.02 -6.05 19.63
C GLU A 91 10.85 -5.46 20.42
N GLU A 92 9.74 -6.20 20.52
CA GLU A 92 8.61 -5.78 21.34
C GLU A 92 9.08 -5.75 22.80
N GLU A 93 9.13 -4.56 23.41
CA GLU A 93 9.32 -4.41 24.84
C GLU A 93 8.09 -5.03 25.54
N LYS A 94 8.22 -6.30 25.90
CA LYS A 94 7.22 -7.08 26.62
C LYS A 94 7.08 -6.64 28.07
#